data_AF-Q6DUW1-F1
#
_entry.id   AF-Q6DUW1-F1
#
_cell.length_a   1.000
_cell.length_b   1.000
_cell.length_c   1.000
_cell.angle_alpha   90.00
_cell.angle_beta   90.00
_cell.angle_gamma   90.00
#
_symmetry.space_group_name_H-M   'P 1'
#
loop_
_entity.id
_entity.type
_entity.pdbx_description
1 polymer ?
#
loop_
_entity_poly.entity_id
_entity_poly.type
_entity_poly.pdbx_seq_one_letter_code
_entity_poly.pdbx_strand_id
1 'polypeptide(L)'
;PGSFNKILITYETGTYNGQWSAVGRTAVTTTLAGCTAALTTLFGKRLLSGHWNVTDVCNGLLGGFAAITGGCSVVEPWAAIICGFVGALVLLGCNKLAEKLKYDDPLEAAQLHGGCGAW
;
A
#
# COMPACT_ATOMS: atom_id res chain seq x y z
N PRO A 1 15.87 -0.38 17.08
CA PRO A 1 15.55 0.71 16.14
C PRO A 1 14.36 0.33 15.24
N GLY A 2 13.34 1.18 15.18
CA GLY A 2 12.14 1.03 14.35
C GLY A 2 11.05 0.05 14.80
N SER A 3 10.89 -0.17 16.11
CA SER A 3 9.67 -0.80 16.66
C SER A 3 8.66 0.30 17.01
N PHE A 4 7.36 0.03 16.89
CA PHE A 4 6.29 0.94 17.36
C PHE A 4 6.54 1.50 18.77
N ASN A 5 7.15 0.70 19.66
CA ASN A 5 7.48 1.08 21.04
C ASN A 5 8.70 2.02 21.17
N LYS A 6 9.35 2.43 20.07
CA LYS A 6 10.54 3.29 20.06
C LYS A 6 10.39 4.53 19.16
N ILE A 7 9.15 4.92 18.83
CA ILE A 7 8.85 6.08 17.97
C ILE A 7 9.22 7.41 18.66
N LEU A 8 9.07 7.50 19.99
CA LEU A 8 9.33 8.72 20.78
C LEU A 8 10.77 8.87 21.28
N ILE A 9 11.69 7.97 20.92
CA ILE A 9 13.08 8.02 21.40
C ILE A 9 13.90 8.85 20.42
N THR A 10 14.42 9.99 20.88
CA THR A 10 15.38 10.82 20.14
C THR A 10 16.68 10.03 19.95
N TYR A 11 17.04 9.76 18.70
CA TYR A 11 18.35 9.17 18.40
C TYR A 11 19.40 10.28 18.46
N GLU A 12 20.40 10.15 19.32
CA GLU A 12 21.47 11.13 19.42
C GLU A 12 22.23 11.26 18.09
N THR A 13 22.36 12.50 17.62
CA THR A 13 23.05 12.89 16.39
C THR A 13 24.55 12.77 16.55
N GLY A 14 25.07 11.55 16.44
CA GLY A 14 26.52 11.27 16.43
C GLY A 14 26.88 10.26 15.35
N THR A 15 27.49 10.74 14.26
CA THR A 15 27.99 9.95 13.11
C THR A 15 26.87 9.32 12.26
N TYR A 16 26.92 9.53 10.94
CA TYR A 16 25.96 9.00 9.94
C TYR A 16 26.01 7.46 9.83
N ASN A 17 25.70 6.74 10.90
CA ASN A 17 25.43 5.31 10.85
C ASN A 17 24.03 5.13 10.25
N GLY A 18 23.98 4.80 8.95
CA GLY A 18 22.73 4.50 8.27
C GLY A 18 21.89 3.52 9.08
N GLN A 19 20.60 3.80 9.26
CA GLN A 19 19.68 2.91 9.96
C GLN A 19 19.36 1.69 9.06
N TRP A 20 20.34 0.82 8.80
CA TRP A 20 20.25 -0.32 7.87
C TRP A 20 19.08 -1.25 8.17
N SER A 21 18.76 -1.42 9.45
CA SER A 21 17.59 -2.19 9.89
C SER A 21 16.26 -1.53 9.49
N ALA A 22 16.16 -0.19 9.54
CA ALA A 22 14.97 0.51 9.08
C ALA A 22 14.87 0.45 7.56
N VAL A 23 15.98 0.63 6.83
CA VAL A 23 16.03 0.50 5.37
C VAL A 23 15.60 -0.90 4.92
N GLY A 24 16.16 -1.95 5.53
CA GLY A 24 15.79 -3.33 5.24
C GLY A 24 14.32 -3.63 5.54
N ARG A 25 13.80 -3.12 6.66
CA ARG A 25 12.38 -3.25 6.99
C ARG A 25 11.51 -2.53 5.96
N THR A 26 11.81 -1.28 5.63
CA THR A 26 11.09 -0.50 4.61
C THR A 26 11.04 -1.23 3.27
N ALA A 27 12.16 -1.81 2.82
CA ALA A 27 12.18 -2.57 1.56
C ALA A 27 11.26 -3.81 1.63
N VAL A 28 11.31 -4.56 2.73
CA VAL A 28 10.52 -5.78 2.91
C VAL A 28 9.03 -5.46 3.05
N THR A 29 8.65 -4.52 3.92
CA THR A 29 7.24 -4.15 4.14
C THR A 29 6.62 -3.58 2.88
N THR A 30 7.36 -2.75 2.13
CA THR A 30 6.88 -2.16 0.87
C THR A 30 6.63 -3.23 -0.17
N THR A 31 7.57 -4.18 -0.31
CA THR A 31 7.43 -5.30 -1.26
C THR A 31 6.23 -6.20 -0.88
N LEU A 32 6.12 -6.57 0.40
CA LEU A 32 5.00 -7.41 0.87
C LEU A 32 3.64 -6.73 0.69
N ALA A 33 3.52 -5.45 1.03
CA ALA A 33 2.28 -4.70 0.83
C ALA A 33 1.90 -4.57 -0.65
N GLY A 34 2.86 -4.26 -1.53
CA GLY A 34 2.59 -4.18 -2.97
C GLY A 34 2.19 -5.52 -3.58
N CYS A 35 2.91 -6.61 -3.28
CA CYS A 35 2.60 -7.94 -3.80
C CYS A 35 1.23 -8.43 -3.32
N THR A 36 0.89 -8.20 -2.05
CA THR A 36 -0.40 -8.60 -1.49
C THR A 36 -1.54 -7.80 -2.10
N ALA A 37 -1.40 -6.48 -2.24
CA ALA A 37 -2.38 -5.65 -2.92
C ALA A 37 -2.58 -6.04 -4.40
N ALA A 38 -1.49 -6.38 -5.10
CA ALA A 38 -1.53 -6.88 -6.48
C ALA A 38 -2.35 -8.17 -6.58
N LEU A 39 -2.07 -9.15 -5.72
CA LEU A 39 -2.79 -10.43 -5.69
C LEU A 39 -4.27 -10.24 -5.31
N THR A 40 -4.55 -9.42 -4.30
CA THR A 40 -5.92 -9.12 -3.87
C THR A 40 -6.71 -8.44 -4.99
N THR A 41 -6.10 -7.50 -5.70
CA THR A 41 -6.74 -6.82 -6.84
C THR A 41 -6.93 -7.77 -8.03
N LEU A 42 -5.94 -8.61 -8.31
CA LEU A 42 -6.00 -9.64 -9.35
C LEU A 42 -7.20 -10.58 -9.14
N PHE A 43 -7.33 -11.16 -7.94
CA PHE A 43 -8.46 -12.05 -7.61
C PHE A 43 -9.77 -11.28 -7.48
N GLY A 44 -9.76 -10.09 -6.89
CA GLY A 44 -10.94 -9.23 -6.74
C GLY A 44 -11.56 -8.84 -8.08
N LYS A 45 -10.74 -8.34 -9.03
CA LYS A 45 -11.19 -7.99 -10.38
C LYS A 45 -11.59 -9.21 -11.19
N ARG A 46 -10.92 -10.36 -11.00
CA ARG A 46 -11.36 -11.62 -11.61
C ARG A 46 -12.79 -11.99 -11.21
N LEU A 47 -13.13 -11.84 -9.92
CA LEU A 47 -14.47 -12.14 -9.41
C LEU A 47 -15.52 -11.11 -9.87
N LEU A 48 -15.15 -9.83 -10.00
CA LEU A 48 -16.08 -8.76 -10.37
C LEU A 48 -16.30 -8.63 -11.87
N SER A 49 -15.22 -8.66 -12.66
CA SER A 49 -15.25 -8.37 -14.10
C SER A 49 -15.15 -9.63 -14.97
N GLY A 50 -14.81 -10.79 -14.39
CA GLY A 50 -14.67 -12.05 -15.11
C GLY A 50 -13.44 -12.16 -16.03
N HIS A 51 -12.64 -11.10 -16.14
CA HIS A 51 -11.46 -11.02 -17.01
C HIS A 51 -10.21 -10.72 -16.18
N TRP A 52 -9.05 -11.18 -16.63
CA TRP A 52 -7.76 -10.82 -16.03
C TRP A 52 -7.15 -9.68 -16.84
N ASN A 53 -6.97 -8.52 -16.21
CA ASN A 53 -6.32 -7.37 -16.83
C ASN A 53 -5.08 -6.98 -16.01
N VAL A 54 -3.94 -6.86 -16.69
CA VAL A 54 -2.66 -6.50 -16.06
C VAL A 54 -2.71 -5.07 -15.51
N THR A 55 -3.42 -4.15 -16.17
CA THR A 55 -3.49 -2.75 -15.73
C THR A 55 -4.14 -2.63 -14.36
N ASP A 56 -5.21 -3.38 -14.11
CA ASP A 56 -5.88 -3.41 -12.81
C ASP A 56 -4.95 -3.92 -11.70
N VAL A 57 -4.13 -4.93 -12.00
CA VAL A 57 -3.16 -5.50 -11.05
C VAL A 57 -2.06 -4.50 -10.74
N CYS A 58 -1.55 -3.80 -11.76
CA CYS A 58 -0.57 -2.73 -11.60
C CYS A 58 -1.14 -1.59 -10.74
N ASN A 59 -2.39 -1.18 -10.97
CA ASN A 59 -3.04 -0.15 -10.15
C ASN A 59 -3.22 -0.63 -8.70
N GLY A 60 -3.61 -1.89 -8.51
CA GLY A 60 -3.65 -2.54 -7.19
C GLY A 60 -2.32 -2.54 -6.46
N LEU A 61 -1.24 -2.90 -7.15
CA LEU A 61 0.13 -2.88 -6.63
C LEU A 61 0.55 -1.47 -6.20
N LEU A 62 0.30 -0.46 -7.04
CA LEU A 62 0.57 0.94 -6.75
C LEU A 62 -0.27 1.43 -5.55
N GLY A 63 -1.52 0.97 -5.42
CA GLY A 63 -2.38 1.27 -4.27
C GLY A 63 -1.84 0.69 -2.97
N GLY A 64 -1.29 -0.53 -3.00
CA GLY A 64 -0.60 -1.14 -1.87
C GLY A 64 0.67 -0.38 -1.45
N PHE A 65 1.42 0.17 -2.41
CA PHE A 65 2.56 1.04 -2.11
C PHE A 65 2.11 2.34 -1.44
N ALA A 66 1.03 2.97 -1.93
CA ALA A 66 0.47 4.17 -1.31
C ALA A 66 0.09 3.90 0.15
N ALA A 67 -0.64 2.81 0.42
CA ALA A 67 -1.10 2.43 1.77
C ALA A 67 0.04 2.20 2.78
N ILE A 68 1.17 1.62 2.37
CA ILE A 68 2.28 1.32 3.30
C ILE A 68 3.28 2.48 3.44
N THR A 69 3.23 3.50 2.58
CA THR A 69 4.27 4.54 2.49
C THR A 69 4.50 5.26 3.82
N GLY A 70 3.43 5.64 4.53
CA GLY A 70 3.54 6.34 5.82
C GLY A 70 4.11 5.47 6.96
N GLY A 71 3.95 4.15 6.89
CA GLY A 71 4.33 3.21 7.94
C GLY A 71 5.50 2.28 7.63
N CYS A 72 6.07 2.34 6.42
CA CYS A 72 7.01 1.33 5.92
C CYS A 72 8.24 1.07 6.82
N SER A 73 8.72 2.07 7.55
CA SER A 73 9.91 1.92 8.41
C SER A 73 9.60 1.39 9.82
N VAL A 74 8.32 1.37 10.23
CA VAL A 74 7.88 1.06 11.60
C VAL A 74 6.90 -0.11 11.68
N VAL A 75 6.17 -0.41 10.61
CA VAL A 75 5.20 -1.51 10.53
C VAL A 75 5.93 -2.86 10.52
N GLU A 76 5.43 -3.84 11.27
CA GLU A 76 5.97 -5.19 11.21
C GLU A 76 5.63 -5.88 9.86
N PRO A 77 6.51 -6.74 9.31
CA PRO A 77 6.31 -7.38 8.00
C PRO A 77 4.97 -8.11 7.83
N TRP A 78 4.46 -8.75 8.90
CA TRP A 78 3.16 -9.44 8.86
C TRP A 78 1.99 -8.46 8.74
N ALA A 79 2.09 -7.29 9.37
CA ALA A 79 1.06 -6.26 9.31
C ALA A 79 1.07 -5.55 7.95
N ALA A 80 2.22 -5.44 7.29
CA ALA A 80 2.32 -4.89 5.94
C ALA A 80 1.50 -5.68 4.91
N ILE A 81 1.37 -7.00 5.09
CA ILE A 81 0.49 -7.84 4.25
C ILE A 81 -0.98 -7.42 4.39
N ILE A 82 -1.41 -7.12 5.62
CA ILE A 82 -2.78 -6.67 5.90
C ILE A 82 -3.01 -5.27 5.32
N CYS A 83 -2.03 -4.36 5.45
CA CYS A 83 -2.11 -3.04 4.84
C CYS A 83 -2.29 -3.12 3.31
N GLY A 84 -1.53 -3.98 2.63
CA GLY A 84 -1.68 -4.20 1.19
C GLY A 84 -3.05 -4.79 0.81
N PHE A 85 -3.51 -5.79 1.57
CA PHE A 85 -4.83 -6.40 1.36
C PHE A 85 -5.97 -5.37 1.51
N VAL A 86 -5.96 -4.59 2.58
CA VAL A 86 -7.02 -3.58 2.81
C VAL A 86 -6.90 -2.43 1.81
N GLY A 87 -5.68 -1.97 1.49
CA GLY A 87 -5.46 -0.96 0.45
C GLY A 87 -6.04 -1.37 -0.91
N ALA A 88 -5.91 -2.64 -1.30
CA ALA A 88 -6.54 -3.15 -2.51
C ALA A 88 -8.08 -3.18 -2.44
N LEU A 89 -8.66 -3.51 -1.29
CA LEU A 89 -10.12 -3.45 -1.10
C LEU A 89 -10.65 -2.01 -1.17
N VAL A 90 -9.91 -1.06 -0.58
CA VAL A 90 -10.22 0.37 -0.67
C VAL A 90 -10.17 0.82 -2.13
N LEU A 91 -9.14 0.45 -2.89
CA LEU A 91 -9.05 0.77 -4.32
C LEU A 91 -10.28 0.26 -5.10
N LEU A 92 -10.64 -1.01 -4.91
CA LEU A 92 -11.80 -1.63 -5.57
C LEU A 92 -13.10 -0.91 -5.20
N GLY A 93 -13.27 -0.56 -3.92
CA GLY A 93 -14.42 0.20 -3.42
C GLY A 93 -14.50 1.60 -4.01
N CYS A 94 -13.39 2.34 -3.99
CA CYS A 94 -13.28 3.68 -4.57
C CYS A 94 -13.54 3.67 -6.08
N ASN A 95 -13.04 2.67 -6.81
CA ASN A 95 -13.32 2.52 -8.24
C ASN A 95 -14.82 2.30 -8.50
N LYS A 96 -15.49 1.46 -7.69
CA LYS A 96 -16.94 1.27 -7.81
C LYS A 96 -17.73 2.52 -7.44
N LEU A 97 -17.24 3.30 -6.49
CA LEU A 97 -17.84 4.57 -6.10
C LEU A 97 -17.70 5.63 -7.20
N ALA A 98 -16.52 5.74 -7.81
CA ALA A 98 -16.25 6.64 -8.94
C ALA A 98 -17.19 6.33 -10.12
N GLU A 99 -17.36 5.05 -10.46
CA GLU A 99 -18.29 4.59 -11.49
C GLU A 99 -19.74 5.02 -11.17
N LYS A 100 -20.19 4.85 -9.92
CA LYS A 100 -21.54 5.28 -9.49
C LYS A 100 -21.74 6.79 -9.55
N LEU A 101 -20.70 7.55 -9.23
CA LEU A 101 -20.73 9.01 -9.26
C LEU A 101 -20.48 9.58 -10.66
N LYS A 102 -20.24 8.73 -11.66
CA LYS A 102 -19.85 9.13 -13.02
C LYS A 102 -18.62 10.05 -13.03
N TYR A 103 -17.70 9.80 -12.10
CA TYR A 103 -16.42 10.48 -12.02
C TYR A 103 -15.41 9.70 -12.84
N ASP A 104 -14.90 10.31 -13.90
CA ASP A 104 -13.95 9.70 -14.83
C ASP A 104 -12.54 10.25 -14.56
N ASP A 105 -11.80 9.53 -13.71
CA ASP A 105 -10.39 9.78 -13.46
C ASP A 105 -9.55 8.88 -14.38
N PRO A 106 -8.88 9.43 -15.41
CA PRO A 106 -8.19 8.63 -16.42
C PRO A 106 -7.02 7.81 -15.85
N LEU A 107 -6.51 8.18 -14.66
CA LEU A 107 -5.37 7.54 -14.02
C LEU A 107 -5.74 6.84 -12.71
N GLU A 108 -7.02 6.86 -12.31
CA GLU A 108 -7.51 6.44 -11.00
C GLU A 108 -6.72 7.10 -9.84
N ALA A 109 -6.14 8.30 -10.07
CA ALA A 109 -5.20 8.92 -9.16
C ALA A 109 -5.83 9.29 -7.81
N ALA A 110 -7.09 9.75 -7.83
CA ALA A 110 -7.84 10.06 -6.62
C ALA A 110 -8.11 8.80 -5.78
N GLN A 111 -8.47 7.68 -6.40
CA GLN A 111 -8.71 6.40 -5.74
C GLN A 111 -7.41 5.82 -5.16
N LEU A 112 -6.32 5.93 -5.91
CA LEU A 112 -5.00 5.44 -5.51
C LEU A 112 -4.38 6.25 -4.36
N HIS A 113 -4.23 7.55 -4.54
CA HIS A 113 -3.53 8.39 -3.57
C HIS A 113 -4.46 8.85 -2.45
N GLY A 114 -5.66 9.31 -2.81
CA GLY A 114 -6.64 9.82 -1.85
C GLY A 114 -7.39 8.72 -1.12
N GLY A 115 -7.71 7.61 -1.78
CA GLY A 115 -8.33 6.44 -1.16
C GLY A 115 -7.32 5.58 -0.41
N CYS A 116 -6.45 4.89 -1.14
CA CYS A 116 -5.52 3.93 -0.53
C CYS A 116 -4.46 4.59 0.36
N GLY A 117 -4.04 5.82 0.04
CA GLY A 117 -3.06 6.55 0.86
C GLY A 117 -3.63 7.21 2.11
N ALA A 118 -4.95 7.43 2.19
CA ALA A 118 -5.60 7.95 3.40
C ALA A 118 -6.00 6.86 4.40
N TRP A 119 -6.04 5.61 3.95
CA TRP A 119 -6.18 4.42 4.78
C TRP A 119 -4.88 4.14 5.56
#